data_AF-A0A3D8I9F5-F1
#
_entry.id   AF-A0A3D8I9F5-F1
#
_cell.length_a   1.000
_cell.length_b   1.000
_cell.length_c   1.000
_cell.angle_alpha   90.00
_cell.angle_beta   90.00
_cell.angle_gamma   90.00
#
_symmetry.space_group_name_H-M   'P 1'
#
loop_
_entity.id
_entity.type
_entity.pdbx_description
1 polymer ?
#
loop_
_entity_poly.entity_id
_entity_poly.type
_entity_poly.pdbx_seq_one_letter_code
_entity_poly.pdbx_strand_id
1 'polypeptide(L)'
;MVTKQEALRELVFDSLQDLQELRAFVQRIELRSFKKGSEKKVCVIVFSNFFALQEWSIKEASILGRMRELYKQRGLKNVAVFHKVVAEAQGQNRFYK
;
A
#
# COMPACT_ATOMS: atom_id res chain seq x y z
N MET A 1 -8.53 19.74 -4.36
CA MET A 1 -7.98 19.11 -3.15
C MET A 1 -7.79 17.63 -3.46
N VAL A 2 -6.56 17.12 -3.41
CA VAL A 2 -6.32 15.67 -3.56
C VAL A 2 -6.91 14.97 -2.34
N THR A 3 -7.82 14.03 -2.57
CA THR A 3 -8.41 13.26 -1.48
C THR A 3 -7.36 12.35 -0.85
N LYS A 4 -7.56 11.97 0.41
CA LYS A 4 -6.68 11.02 1.11
C LYS A 4 -6.46 9.74 0.31
N GLN A 5 -7.51 9.26 -0.36
CA GLN A 5 -7.49 8.03 -1.14
C GLN A 5 -6.69 8.19 -2.45
N GLU A 6 -6.80 9.33 -3.13
CA GLU A 6 -5.98 9.64 -4.30
C GLU A 6 -4.50 9.75 -3.94
N ALA A 7 -4.17 10.48 -2.85
CA ALA A 7 -2.78 10.61 -2.41
C ALA A 7 -2.12 9.25 -2.08
N LEU A 8 -2.89 8.34 -1.47
CA LEU A 8 -2.46 6.96 -1.21
C LEU A 8 -2.29 6.15 -2.50
N ARG A 9 -3.23 6.30 -3.43
CA ARG A 9 -3.17 5.61 -4.72
C ARG A 9 -1.94 6.04 -5.49
N GLU A 10 -1.71 7.34 -5.62
CA GLU A 10 -0.52 7.87 -6.30
C GLU A 10 0.77 7.40 -5.63
N LEU A 11 0.84 7.44 -4.29
CA LEU A 11 2.01 6.98 -3.55
C LEU A 11 2.36 5.51 -3.89
N VAL A 12 1.36 4.62 -3.88
CA VAL A 12 1.57 3.20 -4.21
C VAL A 12 1.96 3.05 -5.66
N PHE A 13 1.22 3.68 -6.59
CA PHE A 13 1.45 3.51 -8.03
C PHE A 13 2.83 4.04 -8.45
N ASP A 14 3.28 5.15 -7.88
CA ASP A 14 4.59 5.75 -8.19
C ASP A 14 5.75 5.00 -7.54
N SER A 15 5.50 4.33 -6.41
CA SER A 15 6.48 3.40 -5.84
C SER A 15 6.67 2.12 -6.67
N LEU A 16 5.72 1.82 -7.55
CA LEU A 16 5.73 0.68 -8.46
C LEU A 16 6.03 1.07 -9.92
N GLN A 17 6.49 2.29 -10.17
CA GLN A 17 6.68 2.81 -11.53
C GLN A 17 7.57 1.91 -12.41
N ASP A 18 8.62 1.33 -11.84
CA ASP A 18 9.56 0.46 -12.55
C ASP A 18 9.12 -1.02 -12.52
N LEU A 19 7.98 -1.33 -11.90
CA LEU A 19 7.42 -2.66 -11.72
C LEU A 19 6.03 -2.71 -12.38
N GLN A 20 5.98 -2.45 -13.69
CA GLN A 20 4.70 -2.30 -14.41
C GLN A 20 3.81 -3.54 -14.31
N GLU A 21 4.38 -4.74 -14.34
CA GLU A 21 3.65 -6.00 -14.17
C GLU A 21 2.96 -6.04 -12.80
N LEU A 22 3.72 -5.83 -11.72
CA LEU A 22 3.18 -5.78 -10.37
C LEU A 22 2.13 -4.67 -10.20
N ARG A 23 2.37 -3.49 -10.78
CA ARG A 23 1.44 -2.35 -10.79
C ARG A 23 0.12 -2.69 -11.47
N ALA A 24 0.15 -3.45 -12.58
CA ALA A 24 -1.04 -3.86 -13.31
C ALA A 24 -1.96 -4.80 -12.50
N PHE A 25 -1.39 -5.53 -11.54
CA PHE A 25 -2.15 -6.43 -10.67
C PHE A 25 -2.71 -5.76 -9.41
N VAL A 26 -2.42 -4.49 -9.15
CA VAL A 26 -3.02 -3.75 -8.02
C VAL A 26 -4.51 -3.54 -8.26
N GLN A 27 -5.33 -4.24 -7.49
CA GLN A 27 -6.78 -4.18 -7.59
C GLN A 27 -7.38 -3.10 -6.69
N ARG A 28 -6.91 -3.01 -5.44
CA ARG A 28 -7.44 -2.05 -4.46
C ARG A 28 -6.35 -1.57 -3.52
N ILE A 29 -6.51 -0.34 -3.03
CA ILE A 29 -5.69 0.24 -1.98
C ILE A 29 -6.63 0.76 -0.90
N GLU A 30 -6.37 0.38 0.35
CA GLU A 30 -7.26 0.66 1.47
C GLU A 30 -6.49 1.13 2.70
N LEU A 31 -7.19 1.86 3.57
CA LEU A 31 -6.76 2.06 4.94
C LEU A 31 -7.64 1.25 5.89
N ARG A 32 -7.05 0.21 6.49
CA ARG A 32 -7.72 -0.61 7.52
C ARG A 32 -7.23 -0.19 8.90
N SER A 33 -8.09 -0.24 9.92
CA SER A 33 -7.62 -0.10 11.31
C SER A 33 -6.95 -1.39 11.77
N PHE A 34 -5.84 -1.27 12.50
CA PHE A 34 -5.10 -2.43 13.04
C PHE A 34 -5.98 -3.31 13.94
N LYS A 35 -6.83 -2.68 14.75
CA LYS A 35 -7.89 -3.30 15.56
C LYS A 35 -9.15 -2.44 15.48
N LYS A 36 -10.32 -3.03 15.70
CA LYS A 36 -11.59 -2.27 15.80
C LYS A 36 -11.44 -1.22 16.91
N GLY A 37 -11.64 0.06 16.57
CA GLY A 37 -11.44 1.19 17.50
C GLY A 37 -10.02 1.77 17.55
N SER A 38 -9.03 1.20 16.86
CA SER A 38 -7.67 1.75 16.80
C SER A 38 -7.56 2.90 15.79
N GLU A 39 -6.95 4.00 16.23
CA GLU A 39 -6.51 5.10 15.36
C GLU A 39 -5.36 4.69 14.43
N LYS A 40 -4.62 3.64 14.81
CA LYS A 40 -3.56 3.10 13.94
C LYS A 40 -4.16 2.48 12.68
N LYS A 41 -3.99 3.18 11.56
CA LYS A 41 -4.33 2.70 10.22
C LYS A 41 -3.16 1.96 9.58
N VAL A 42 -3.48 0.99 8.74
CA VAL A 42 -2.59 0.19 7.90
C VAL A 42 -3.00 0.42 6.45
N CYS A 43 -2.04 0.72 5.59
CA CYS A 43 -2.26 0.75 4.14
C CYS A 43 -2.22 -0.69 3.63
N VAL A 44 -3.32 -1.16 3.03
CA VAL A 44 -3.42 -2.50 2.46
C VAL A 44 -3.50 -2.39 0.96
N ILE A 45 -2.56 -3.03 0.27
CA ILE A 45 -2.50 -3.15 -1.19
C ILE A 45 -3.03 -4.53 -1.55
N VAL A 46 -4.17 -4.58 -2.23
CA VAL A 46 -4.80 -5.83 -2.65
C VAL A 46 -4.43 -6.09 -4.11
N PHE A 47 -3.75 -7.19 -4.36
CA PHE A 47 -3.43 -7.70 -5.68
C PHE A 47 -4.51 -8.64 -6.19
N SER A 48 -4.75 -8.68 -7.50
CA SER A 48 -5.77 -9.53 -8.11
C SER A 48 -5.44 -11.03 -8.10
N ASN A 49 -4.17 -11.40 -7.91
CA ASN A 49 -3.74 -12.80 -7.87
C ASN A 49 -2.58 -13.03 -6.88
N PHE A 50 -2.31 -14.31 -6.59
CA PHE A 50 -1.28 -14.72 -5.65
C PHE A 50 0.16 -14.54 -6.19
N PHE A 51 0.37 -14.64 -7.50
CA PHE A 51 1.70 -14.47 -8.10
C PHE A 51 2.22 -13.05 -7.89
N ALA A 52 1.37 -12.04 -8.06
CA ALA A 52 1.70 -10.65 -7.76
C ALA A 52 2.06 -10.45 -6.27
N LEU A 53 1.36 -11.13 -5.35
CA LEU A 53 1.72 -11.09 -3.94
C LEU A 53 3.10 -11.72 -3.66
N GLN A 54 3.45 -12.81 -4.35
CA GLN A 54 4.78 -13.41 -4.22
C GLN A 54 5.87 -12.48 -4.75
N GLU A 55 5.65 -11.87 -5.91
CA GLU A 55 6.59 -10.90 -6.48
C GLU A 55 6.77 -9.69 -5.56
N TRP A 56 5.66 -9.15 -5.02
CA TRP A 56 5.71 -8.13 -3.97
C TRP A 56 6.59 -8.58 -2.81
N SER A 57 6.39 -9.79 -2.28
CA SER A 57 7.16 -10.29 -1.13
C SER A 57 8.66 -10.33 -1.38
N ILE A 58 9.10 -10.61 -2.62
CA ILE A 58 10.51 -10.62 -3.00
C ILE A 58 11.09 -9.20 -3.05
N LYS A 59 10.28 -8.23 -3.50
CA LYS A 59 10.70 -6.84 -3.72
C LYS A 59 10.28 -5.88 -2.60
N GLU A 60 9.61 -6.37 -1.57
CA GLU A 60 8.90 -5.58 -0.56
C GLU A 60 9.80 -4.52 0.07
N ALA A 61 11.00 -4.90 0.51
CA ALA A 61 11.92 -3.97 1.17
C ALA A 61 12.29 -2.77 0.27
N SER A 62 12.52 -3.01 -1.01
CA SER A 62 12.85 -1.96 -1.99
C SER A 62 11.65 -1.06 -2.26
N ILE A 63 10.48 -1.64 -2.49
CA ILE A 63 9.24 -0.89 -2.73
C ILE A 63 8.88 -0.02 -1.53
N LEU A 64 8.95 -0.58 -0.31
CA LEU A 64 8.70 0.18 0.92
C LEU A 64 9.72 1.29 1.16
N GLY A 65 10.97 1.10 0.74
CA GLY A 65 11.99 2.15 0.71
C GLY A 65 11.54 3.34 -0.14
N ARG A 66 11.19 3.07 -1.41
CA ARG A 66 10.69 4.09 -2.34
C ARG A 66 9.40 4.75 -1.88
N MET A 67 8.44 3.98 -1.35
CA MET A 67 7.23 4.54 -0.76
C MET A 67 7.56 5.52 0.37
N ARG A 68 8.53 5.21 1.24
CA ARG A 68 8.90 6.09 2.34
C ARG A 68 9.52 7.40 1.85
N GLU A 69 10.34 7.35 0.80
CA GLU A 69 10.93 8.54 0.18
C GLU A 69 9.86 9.43 -0.43
N LEU A 70 8.99 8.86 -1.27
CA LEU A 70 7.88 9.57 -1.90
C LEU A 70 6.92 10.16 -0.85
N TYR A 71 6.65 9.42 0.23
CA TYR A 71 5.80 9.89 1.33
C TYR A 71 6.35 11.16 1.99
N LYS A 72 7.67 11.20 2.23
CA LYS A 72 8.36 12.37 2.80
C LYS A 72 8.38 13.54 1.81
N GLN A 73 8.77 13.28 0.55
CA GLN A 73 8.85 14.30 -0.49
C GLN A 73 7.52 15.01 -0.72
N ARG A 74 6.40 14.28 -0.63
CA ARG A 74 5.04 14.80 -0.82
C ARG A 74 4.39 15.35 0.44
N GLY A 75 5.07 15.33 1.59
CA GLY A 75 4.52 15.84 2.85
C GLY A 75 3.26 15.11 3.35
N LEU A 76 3.10 13.83 3.05
CA LEU A 76 1.84 13.08 3.28
C LEU A 76 1.50 12.83 4.76
N LYS A 77 2.37 13.23 5.70
CA LYS A 77 2.17 13.08 7.15
C LYS A 77 0.85 13.66 7.64
N ASN A 78 0.36 14.72 7.00
CA ASN A 78 -0.89 15.40 7.39
C ASN A 78 -2.09 15.02 6.50
N VAL A 79 -1.87 14.20 5.47
CA VAL A 79 -2.87 13.86 4.45
C VAL A 79 -3.30 12.39 4.59
N ALA A 80 -2.33 11.48 4.62
CA ALA A 80 -2.55 10.04 4.62
C ALA A 80 -1.72 9.36 5.72
N VAL A 81 -2.26 9.32 6.94
CA VAL A 81 -1.60 8.66 8.08
C VAL A 81 -1.86 7.15 8.08
N PHE A 82 -0.78 6.37 8.05
CA PHE A 82 -0.77 4.92 8.29
C PHE A 82 0.57 4.50 8.90
N HIS A 83 0.57 3.39 9.64
CA HIS A 83 1.72 2.92 10.43
C HIS A 83 2.49 1.81 9.74
N LYS A 84 1.83 1.08 8.85
CA LYS A 84 2.37 -0.06 8.13
C LYS A 84 1.72 -0.14 6.76
N VAL A 85 2.46 -0.66 5.79
CA VAL A 85 1.95 -1.10 4.49
C VAL A 85 1.96 -2.62 4.50
N VAL A 86 0.89 -3.23 3.98
CA VAL A 86 0.82 -4.68 3.81
C VAL A 86 0.19 -5.00 2.46
N ALA A 87 0.60 -6.12 1.87
CA ALA A 87 0.02 -6.66 0.66
C ALA A 87 -0.81 -7.92 0.93
N GLU A 88 -1.90 -8.08 0.19
CA GLU A 88 -2.77 -9.26 0.19
C GLU A 88 -3.14 -9.62 -1.24
N ALA A 89 -3.47 -10.89 -1.49
CA ALA A 89 -4.12 -11.30 -2.73
C ALA A 89 -5.64 -11.27 -2.55
N GLN A 90 -6.38 -11.03 -3.64
CA GLN A 90 -7.83 -11.08 -3.64
C GLN A 90 -8.33 -12.39 -3.04
N GLY A 91 -9.23 -12.31 -2.05
CA GLY A 91 -9.75 -13.48 -1.33
C GLY A 91 -8.93 -13.89 -0.09
N GLN A 92 -7.75 -13.33 0.15
CA GLN A 92 -7.03 -13.47 1.42
C GLN A 92 -7.35 -12.31 2.37
N ASN A 93 -8.24 -12.53 3.34
CA ASN A 93 -8.37 -11.61 4.48
C ASN A 93 -7.40 -12.05 5.57
N ARG A 94 -6.18 -11.49 5.58
CA ARG A 94 -5.27 -11.70 6.70
C ARG A 94 -5.68 -10.73 7.81
N PHE A 95 -6.32 -11.26 8.85
CA PHE A 95 -6.50 -10.52 10.10
C PHE A 95 -5.10 -10.24 10.67
N TYR A 96 -4.66 -8.99 10.57
CA TYR A 96 -3.41 -8.53 11.17
C TYR A 96 -3.49 -8.70 12.69
N LYS A 97 -2.93 -9.81 13.20
CA LYS A 97 -2.82 -10.09 14.64
C LYS A 97 -1.76 -9.21 15.29
#